data_AF-H2Y1C5-F1
#
_entry.id   AF-H2Y1C5-F1
#
_cell.length_a   1.000
_cell.length_b   1.000
_cell.length_c   1.000
_cell.angle_alpha   90.00
_cell.angle_beta   90.00
_cell.angle_gamma   90.00
#
_symmetry.space_group_name_H-M   'P 1'
#
loop_
_entity.id
_entity.type
_entity.pdbx_description
1 polymer ?
#
loop_
_entity_poly.entity_id
_entity_poly.type
_entity_poly.pdbx_seq_one_letter_code
_entity_poly.pdbx_strand_id
1 'polypeptide(L)'
;MGDEKSDENAAYCEIKEEPTPGRYIKARYVLAFMGFLGMFNVYSLRTNLSVAIVAMVNSSSESEGNASNVCPDRGQSTSETANSNGIFDWNSADQGLLLGCYFYGYIVSNVPGAWLARRYGIRLVLGIAMLLSSIITLFTPLAARASFELFVALRVMLGFLQGVSFPTMQGAWGLWAPPMERSALISAHVSGASFGTCVTLPLAGVIADEAGWEAVFYVTALLWSLVWLGI
;
A
#
# COMPACT_ATOMS: atom_id res chain seq x y z
N MET A 1 -3.14 21.80 46.56
CA MET A 1 -2.60 20.68 45.77
C MET A 1 -3.26 20.54 44.39
N GLY A 2 -3.96 21.58 43.90
CA GLY A 2 -4.67 21.57 42.62
C GLY A 2 -4.08 22.48 41.53
N ASP A 3 -3.13 23.36 41.86
CA ASP A 3 -2.59 24.34 40.89
C ASP A 3 -1.38 23.82 40.10
N GLU A 4 -0.53 22.98 40.71
CA GLU A 4 0.72 22.50 40.08
C GLU A 4 0.47 21.63 38.82
N LYS A 5 -0.70 20.97 38.75
CA LYS A 5 -1.10 20.12 37.62
C LYS A 5 -1.74 20.89 36.46
N SER A 6 -2.20 22.12 36.73
CA SER A 6 -2.70 23.03 35.68
C SER A 6 -1.52 23.68 34.95
N ASP A 7 -0.47 24.04 35.68
CA ASP A 7 0.73 24.68 35.12
C ASP A 7 1.59 23.70 34.32
N GLU A 8 1.67 22.42 34.71
CA GLU A 8 2.37 21.39 33.93
C GLU A 8 1.71 21.14 32.57
N ASN A 9 0.37 21.21 32.49
CA ASN A 9 -0.36 21.10 31.22
C ASN A 9 -0.26 22.38 30.36
N ALA A 10 -0.11 23.55 30.98
CA ALA A 10 0.16 24.80 30.27
C ALA A 10 1.59 24.82 29.69
N ALA A 11 2.56 24.21 30.36
CA ALA A 11 3.94 24.10 29.89
C ALA A 11 4.09 23.25 28.61
N TYR A 12 3.23 22.25 28.39
CA TYR A 12 3.20 21.49 27.12
C TYR A 12 2.58 22.29 25.96
N CYS A 13 1.78 23.33 26.25
CA CYS A 13 1.18 24.19 25.23
C CYS A 13 2.16 25.24 24.69
N GLU A 14 3.34 25.37 25.30
CA GLU A 14 4.35 26.37 24.95
C GLU A 14 5.62 25.72 24.37
N ILE A 15 5.47 24.82 23.39
CA ILE A 15 6.56 24.60 22.43
C ILE A 15 6.64 25.87 21.58
N LYS A 16 7.37 26.87 22.08
CA LYS A 16 7.79 28.05 21.31
C LYS A 16 8.57 27.55 20.10
N GLU A 17 7.93 27.54 18.93
CA GLU A 17 8.62 27.56 17.64
C GLU A 17 9.42 28.87 17.61
N GLU A 18 10.71 28.83 17.97
CA GLU A 18 11.59 29.95 17.67
C GLU A 18 11.65 30.15 16.15
N PRO A 19 11.49 31.39 15.65
CA PRO A 19 11.51 31.65 14.22
C PRO A 19 12.97 31.62 13.74
N THR A 20 13.45 30.45 13.32
CA THR A 20 14.75 30.35 12.63
C THR A 20 14.67 31.06 11.28
N PRO A 21 15.52 32.08 11.03
CA PRO A 21 15.46 32.88 9.82
C PRO A 21 16.14 32.13 8.68
N GLY A 22 15.34 31.65 7.73
CA GLY A 22 15.84 31.03 6.51
C GLY A 22 14.68 30.42 5.75
N ARG A 23 14.69 30.57 4.43
CA ARG A 23 13.72 30.02 3.47
C ARG A 23 13.78 28.49 3.44
N TYR A 24 13.40 27.85 4.54
CA TYR A 24 13.35 26.41 4.72
C TYR A 24 11.90 26.01 5.01
N ILE A 25 11.37 25.08 4.22
CA ILE A 25 10.07 24.46 4.45
C ILE A 25 10.11 23.85 5.85
N LYS A 26 9.13 24.18 6.72
CA LYS A 26 9.06 23.62 8.07
C LYS A 26 9.10 22.08 8.00
N ALA A 27 9.95 21.44 8.81
CA ALA A 27 10.17 19.98 8.77
C ALA A 27 8.89 19.14 8.84
N ARG A 28 7.83 19.69 9.45
CA ARG A 28 6.47 19.10 9.50
C ARG A 28 5.83 18.88 8.13
N TYR A 29 6.04 19.77 7.16
CA TYR A 29 5.52 19.60 5.79
C TYR A 29 6.33 18.58 4.99
N VAL A 30 7.65 18.49 5.25
CA VAL A 30 8.50 17.45 4.67
C VAL A 30 8.04 16.07 5.17
N LEU A 31 7.76 15.94 6.47
CA LEU A 31 7.19 14.72 7.03
C LEU A 31 5.81 14.39 6.45
N ALA A 32 4.96 15.39 6.22
CA ALA A 32 3.65 15.22 5.59
C ALA A 32 3.77 14.69 4.17
N PHE A 33 4.69 15.26 3.40
CA PHE A 33 4.96 14.84 2.04
C PHE A 33 5.54 13.42 1.98
N MET A 34 6.53 13.09 2.83
CA MET A 34 7.04 11.72 2.95
C MET A 34 5.95 10.74 3.37
N GLY A 35 5.06 11.14 4.28
CA GLY A 35 3.92 10.33 4.72
C GLY A 35 2.89 10.11 3.63
N PHE A 36 2.61 11.13 2.82
CA PHE A 36 1.73 11.01 1.66
C PHE A 36 2.31 10.04 0.63
N LEU A 37 3.59 10.22 0.25
CA LEU A 37 4.29 9.32 -0.68
C LEU A 37 4.36 7.88 -0.16
N GLY A 38 4.59 7.71 1.14
CA GLY A 38 4.58 6.40 1.77
C GLY A 38 3.23 5.70 1.68
N MET A 39 2.13 6.40 1.98
CA MET A 39 0.78 5.83 1.86
C MET A 39 0.37 5.57 0.42
N PHE A 40 0.76 6.47 -0.49
CA PHE A 40 0.62 6.26 -1.92
C PHE A 40 1.27 4.95 -2.33
N ASN A 41 2.53 4.73 -1.98
CA ASN A 41 3.23 3.51 -2.35
C ASN A 41 2.60 2.24 -1.78
N VAL A 42 2.28 2.23 -0.48
CA VAL A 42 1.64 1.08 0.17
C VAL A 42 0.36 0.68 -0.58
N TYR A 43 -0.47 1.66 -0.94
CA TYR A 43 -1.71 1.38 -1.65
C TYR A 43 -1.50 1.03 -3.13
N SER A 44 -0.49 1.60 -3.79
CA SER A 44 -0.11 1.18 -5.14
C SER A 44 0.32 -0.29 -5.15
N LEU A 45 1.27 -0.68 -4.29
CA LEU A 45 1.75 -2.07 -4.22
C LEU A 45 0.64 -3.06 -3.86
N ARG A 46 -0.28 -2.65 -2.98
CA ARG A 46 -1.44 -3.46 -2.58
C ARG A 46 -2.44 -3.66 -3.72
N THR A 47 -2.76 -2.58 -4.45
CA THR A 47 -3.79 -2.63 -5.51
C THR A 47 -3.30 -3.28 -6.81
N ASN A 48 -1.98 -3.35 -7.02
CA ASN A 48 -1.38 -4.05 -8.16
C ASN A 48 -1.88 -5.50 -8.31
N LEU A 49 -2.01 -6.26 -7.21
CA LEU A 49 -2.54 -7.62 -7.35
C LEU A 49 -3.97 -7.62 -7.84
N SER A 50 -4.81 -6.76 -7.29
CA SER A 50 -6.24 -6.78 -7.57
C SER A 50 -6.55 -6.62 -9.06
N VAL A 51 -5.69 -5.91 -9.80
CA VAL A 51 -5.75 -5.83 -11.27
C VAL A 51 -5.02 -7.00 -11.92
N ALA A 52 -3.79 -7.30 -11.48
CA ALA A 52 -2.97 -8.33 -12.12
C ALA A 52 -3.59 -9.74 -12.04
N ILE A 53 -4.36 -10.05 -10.99
CA ILE A 53 -5.00 -11.36 -10.82
C ILE A 53 -6.00 -11.67 -11.95
N VAL A 54 -6.68 -10.64 -12.47
CA VAL A 54 -7.62 -10.76 -13.59
C VAL A 54 -6.89 -11.17 -14.87
N ALA A 55 -5.64 -10.73 -15.04
CA ALA A 55 -4.79 -11.13 -16.16
C ALA A 55 -4.05 -12.46 -15.93
N MET A 56 -3.95 -12.93 -14.68
CA MET A 56 -3.25 -14.17 -14.32
C MET A 56 -4.12 -15.42 -14.44
N VAL A 57 -5.41 -15.31 -14.10
CA VAL A 57 -6.31 -16.47 -13.97
C VAL A 57 -7.04 -16.81 -15.25
N ASN A 58 -7.19 -18.09 -15.53
CA ASN A 58 -7.99 -18.58 -16.65
C ASN A 58 -9.48 -18.40 -16.34
N SER A 59 -10.21 -17.70 -17.21
CA SER A 59 -11.65 -17.51 -17.10
C SER A 59 -12.47 -18.77 -17.41
N SER A 60 -11.81 -19.85 -17.86
CA SER A 60 -12.46 -21.10 -18.26
C SER A 60 -12.83 -22.02 -17.09
N SER A 61 -12.21 -21.86 -15.91
CA SER A 61 -12.42 -22.76 -14.75
C SER A 61 -13.72 -22.53 -13.98
N GLU A 62 -14.50 -21.49 -14.31
CA GLU A 62 -15.83 -21.26 -13.71
C GLU A 62 -17.00 -21.84 -14.52
N SER A 63 -16.73 -22.59 -15.62
CA SER A 63 -17.79 -23.11 -16.50
C SER A 63 -18.35 -24.51 -16.16
N GLU A 64 -18.00 -25.12 -15.02
CA GLU A 64 -18.64 -26.38 -14.56
C GLU A 64 -19.77 -26.17 -13.54
N GLY A 65 -20.62 -25.17 -13.77
CA GLY A 65 -21.87 -24.99 -13.04
C GLY A 65 -22.98 -24.55 -14.00
N ASN A 66 -23.88 -25.49 -14.35
CA ASN A 66 -25.06 -25.30 -15.20
C ASN A 66 -25.54 -23.85 -15.32
N ALA A 67 -25.27 -23.22 -16.46
CA ALA A 67 -25.81 -21.93 -16.83
C ALA A 67 -27.34 -22.04 -16.94
N SER A 68 -28.06 -21.69 -15.88
CA SER A 68 -29.44 -21.25 -16.00
C SER A 68 -29.41 -19.91 -16.72
N ASN A 69 -29.77 -19.93 -18.01
CA ASN A 69 -29.93 -18.76 -18.87
C ASN A 69 -30.95 -17.77 -18.26
N VAL A 70 -30.47 -16.75 -17.54
CA VAL A 70 -31.34 -15.70 -16.95
C VAL A 70 -31.50 -14.47 -17.85
N CYS A 71 -30.80 -14.36 -18.98
CA CYS A 71 -31.05 -13.28 -19.94
C CYS A 71 -30.93 -13.77 -21.39
N PRO A 72 -31.94 -13.54 -22.26
CA PRO A 72 -31.73 -13.58 -23.70
C PRO A 72 -31.26 -12.20 -24.14
N ASP A 73 -30.00 -12.05 -24.55
CA ASP A 73 -29.59 -10.86 -25.29
C ASP A 73 -29.30 -11.16 -26.76
N ARG A 74 -29.82 -10.27 -27.58
CA ARG A 74 -30.04 -10.37 -29.01
C ARG A 74 -28.81 -9.86 -29.72
N GLY A 75 -28.01 -10.79 -30.22
CA GLY A 75 -27.13 -10.67 -31.39
C GLY A 75 -26.43 -9.34 -31.63
N GLN A 76 -25.16 -9.27 -31.21
CA GLN A 76 -24.11 -8.76 -32.08
C GLN A 76 -22.79 -9.47 -31.74
N SER A 77 -22.33 -10.29 -32.68
CA SER A 77 -21.02 -10.93 -32.67
C SER A 77 -19.96 -9.85 -32.95
N THR A 78 -19.51 -9.15 -31.92
CA THR A 78 -18.12 -8.70 -31.89
C THR A 78 -17.36 -9.75 -31.10
N SER A 79 -16.73 -10.66 -31.83
CA SER A 79 -15.65 -11.48 -31.32
C SER A 79 -14.48 -10.56 -30.94
N GLU A 80 -14.60 -9.86 -29.81
CA GLU A 80 -13.42 -9.61 -29.00
C GLU A 80 -13.18 -10.91 -28.24
N THR A 81 -12.57 -11.85 -28.96
CA THR A 81 -11.79 -12.91 -28.35
C THR A 81 -10.59 -12.23 -27.70
N ALA A 82 -10.80 -11.56 -26.57
CA ALA A 82 -9.76 -11.47 -25.57
C ALA A 82 -9.49 -12.93 -25.19
N ASN A 83 -8.55 -13.56 -25.87
CA ASN A 83 -7.94 -14.82 -25.48
C ASN A 83 -7.27 -14.58 -24.12
N SER A 84 -8.06 -14.44 -23.05
CA SER A 84 -7.59 -14.40 -21.67
C SER A 84 -7.31 -15.83 -21.22
N ASN A 85 -6.35 -16.46 -21.92
CA ASN A 85 -5.72 -17.70 -21.50
C ASN A 85 -4.77 -17.34 -20.35
N GLY A 86 -5.33 -17.02 -19.19
CA GLY A 86 -4.57 -16.88 -17.96
C GLY A 86 -3.73 -18.14 -17.73
N ILE A 87 -2.50 -17.96 -17.26
CA ILE A 87 -1.51 -19.05 -17.16
C ILE A 87 -1.80 -19.94 -15.94
N PHE A 88 -2.59 -19.44 -14.98
CA PHE A 88 -2.84 -20.11 -13.71
C PHE A 88 -4.31 -20.54 -13.58
N ASP A 89 -4.53 -21.81 -13.25
CA ASP A 89 -5.84 -22.37 -12.91
C ASP A 89 -6.13 -22.19 -11.40
N TRP A 90 -6.35 -20.95 -10.96
CA TRP A 90 -6.71 -20.64 -9.58
C TRP A 90 -8.22 -20.50 -9.42
N ASN A 91 -8.81 -21.23 -8.46
CA ASN A 91 -10.23 -21.07 -8.16
C ASN A 91 -10.48 -19.71 -7.45
N SER A 92 -11.72 -19.24 -7.44
CA SER A 92 -12.15 -17.98 -6.83
C SER A 92 -11.82 -17.94 -5.33
N ALA A 93 -11.78 -19.10 -4.66
CA ALA A 93 -11.31 -19.24 -3.27
C ALA A 93 -9.82 -18.92 -3.11
N ASP A 94 -8.97 -19.38 -4.02
CA ASP A 94 -7.51 -19.14 -3.99
C ASP A 94 -7.18 -17.67 -4.29
N GLN A 95 -7.92 -17.07 -5.22
CA GLN A 95 -7.82 -15.64 -5.51
C GLN A 95 -8.22 -14.81 -4.28
N GLY A 96 -9.33 -15.17 -3.63
CA GLY A 96 -9.76 -14.57 -2.37
C GLY A 96 -8.72 -14.71 -1.26
N LEU A 97 -8.07 -15.88 -1.17
CA LEU A 97 -6.99 -16.13 -0.21
C LEU A 97 -5.76 -15.23 -0.50
N LEU A 98 -5.35 -15.09 -1.76
CA LEU A 98 -4.22 -14.21 -2.14
C LEU A 98 -4.49 -12.74 -1.83
N LEU A 99 -5.72 -12.25 -2.03
CA LEU A 99 -6.10 -10.89 -1.64
C LEU A 99 -6.21 -10.75 -0.12
N GLY A 100 -6.77 -11.75 0.56
CA GLY A 100 -7.04 -11.73 1.99
C GLY A 100 -5.80 -11.89 2.88
N CYS A 101 -4.85 -12.75 2.47
CA CYS A 101 -3.71 -13.14 3.32
C CYS A 101 -2.79 -11.96 3.69
N TYR A 102 -2.73 -10.94 2.84
CA TYR A 102 -2.08 -9.67 3.11
C TYR A 102 -2.54 -9.06 4.44
N PHE A 103 -3.85 -9.11 4.74
CA PHE A 103 -4.40 -8.48 5.94
C PHE A 103 -4.00 -9.20 7.22
N TYR A 104 -3.77 -10.52 7.19
CA TYR A 104 -3.28 -11.24 8.37
C TYR A 104 -1.91 -10.70 8.79
N GLY A 105 -0.99 -10.54 7.83
CA GLY A 105 0.33 -9.93 8.09
C GLY A 105 0.20 -8.48 8.56
N TYR A 106 -0.68 -7.71 7.93
CA TYR A 106 -0.92 -6.31 8.27
C TYR A 106 -1.38 -6.13 9.72
N ILE A 107 -2.39 -6.89 10.15
CA ILE A 107 -2.95 -6.79 11.52
C ILE A 107 -1.89 -7.11 12.56
N VAL A 108 -1.15 -8.22 12.38
CA VAL A 108 -0.10 -8.64 13.31
C VAL A 108 0.99 -7.58 13.45
N SER A 109 1.32 -6.88 12.36
CA SER A 109 2.41 -5.92 12.35
C SER A 109 2.09 -4.55 12.95
N ASN A 110 0.80 -4.21 13.13
CA ASN A 110 0.42 -2.91 13.68
C ASN A 110 0.98 -2.68 15.10
N VAL A 111 0.97 -3.72 15.95
CA VAL A 111 1.48 -3.67 17.32
C VAL A 111 3.01 -3.51 17.38
N PRO A 112 3.82 -4.40 16.75
CA PRO A 112 5.27 -4.25 16.75
C PRO A 112 5.72 -3.00 16.01
N GLY A 113 5.01 -2.57 14.96
CA GLY A 113 5.32 -1.36 14.22
C GLY A 113 5.30 -0.10 15.08
N ALA A 114 4.28 0.05 15.93
CA ALA A 114 4.19 1.16 16.88
C ALA A 114 5.36 1.18 17.88
N TRP A 115 5.80 0.01 18.34
CA TRP A 115 6.93 -0.12 19.25
C TRP A 115 8.27 0.18 18.55
N LEU A 116 8.46 -0.32 17.32
CA LEU A 116 9.69 -0.16 16.55
C LEU A 116 9.95 1.32 16.22
N ALA A 117 8.90 2.07 15.86
CA ALA A 117 8.96 3.50 15.60
C ALA A 117 9.45 4.32 16.80
N ARG A 118 9.06 3.93 18.02
CA ARG A 118 9.51 4.61 19.26
C ARG A 118 10.97 4.37 19.56
N ARG A 119 11.50 3.19 19.20
CA ARG A 119 12.88 2.78 19.54
C ARG A 119 13.91 3.22 18.50
N TYR A 120 13.59 3.10 17.21
CA TYR A 120 14.53 3.32 16.11
C TYR A 120 14.25 4.59 15.30
N GLY A 121 13.15 5.29 15.61
CA GLY A 121 12.75 6.51 14.92
C GLY A 121 11.93 6.27 13.65
N ILE A 122 11.08 7.23 13.33
CA ILE A 122 10.07 7.16 12.26
C ILE A 122 10.70 7.03 10.87
N ARG A 123 11.76 7.82 10.59
CA ARG A 123 12.40 7.86 9.27
C ARG A 123 13.01 6.52 8.87
N LEU A 124 13.75 5.88 9.79
CA LEU A 124 14.45 4.63 9.52
C LEU A 124 13.47 3.46 9.40
N VAL A 125 12.47 3.38 10.29
CA VAL A 125 11.48 2.30 10.27
C VAL A 125 10.65 2.31 8.99
N LEU A 126 10.16 3.49 8.58
CA LEU A 126 9.38 3.61 7.34
C LEU A 126 10.22 3.32 6.10
N GLY A 127 11.46 3.82 6.05
CA GLY A 127 12.32 3.58 4.90
C GLY A 127 12.68 2.13 4.70
N ILE A 128 13.05 1.42 5.78
CA ILE A 128 13.34 -0.01 5.69
C ILE A 128 12.09 -0.80 5.29
N ALA A 129 10.92 -0.49 5.87
CA ALA A 129 9.67 -1.16 5.53
C ALA A 129 9.31 -0.97 4.05
N MET A 130 9.47 0.24 3.51
CA MET A 130 9.18 0.59 2.12
C MET A 130 10.17 -0.06 1.14
N LEU A 131 11.46 -0.03 1.44
CA LEU A 131 12.49 -0.66 0.62
C LEU A 131 12.30 -2.18 0.57
N LEU A 132 12.10 -2.82 1.73
CA LEU A 132 11.94 -4.26 1.80
C LEU A 132 10.63 -4.72 1.13
N SER A 133 9.56 -3.92 1.24
CA SER A 133 8.31 -4.16 0.52
C SER A 133 8.49 -4.12 -1.00
N SER A 134 9.31 -3.17 -1.51
CA SER A 134 9.62 -3.10 -2.94
C SER A 134 10.40 -4.33 -3.43
N ILE A 135 11.41 -4.74 -2.67
CA ILE A 135 12.21 -5.94 -2.98
C ILE A 135 11.30 -7.19 -3.06
N ILE A 136 10.41 -7.39 -2.08
CA ILE A 136 9.48 -8.52 -2.09
C ILE A 136 8.51 -8.44 -3.28
N THR A 137 8.08 -7.24 -3.65
CA THR A 137 7.24 -7.03 -4.84
C THR A 137 7.98 -7.44 -6.11
N LEU A 138 9.27 -7.16 -6.22
CA LEU A 138 10.11 -7.58 -7.34
C LEU A 138 10.21 -9.11 -7.48
N PHE A 139 10.25 -9.83 -6.35
CA PHE A 139 10.27 -11.30 -6.33
C PHE A 139 8.89 -11.95 -6.52
N THR A 140 7.82 -11.18 -6.41
CA THR A 140 6.43 -11.68 -6.50
C THR A 140 6.11 -12.42 -7.81
N PRO A 141 6.43 -11.90 -9.01
CA PRO A 141 6.16 -12.62 -10.26
C PRO A 141 6.97 -13.92 -10.37
N LEU A 142 8.21 -13.94 -9.86
CA LEU A 142 9.02 -15.17 -9.82
C LEU A 142 8.41 -16.22 -8.88
N ALA A 143 7.90 -15.79 -7.73
CA ALA A 143 7.22 -16.67 -6.79
C ALA A 143 5.91 -17.24 -7.36
N ALA A 144 5.12 -16.42 -8.06
CA ALA A 144 3.88 -16.86 -8.71
C ALA A 144 4.12 -18.01 -9.70
N ARG A 145 5.22 -17.98 -10.45
CA ARG A 145 5.62 -19.08 -11.36
C ARG A 145 6.16 -20.31 -10.64
N ALA A 146 6.79 -20.13 -9.48
CA ALA A 146 7.44 -21.22 -8.75
C ALA A 146 6.44 -22.07 -7.95
N SER A 147 5.63 -21.44 -7.11
CA SER A 147 4.57 -22.12 -6.36
C SER A 147 3.56 -21.15 -5.77
N PHE A 148 2.30 -21.61 -5.69
CA PHE A 148 1.22 -20.84 -5.06
C PHE A 148 1.51 -20.55 -3.58
N GLU A 149 2.04 -21.53 -2.83
CA GLU A 149 2.37 -21.36 -1.42
C GLU A 149 3.45 -20.29 -1.18
N LEU A 150 4.49 -20.26 -2.03
CA LEU A 150 5.53 -19.22 -1.95
C LEU A 150 4.95 -17.84 -2.24
N PHE A 151 4.01 -17.76 -3.19
CA PHE A 151 3.32 -16.52 -3.50
C PHE A 151 2.50 -16.03 -2.29
N VAL A 152 1.73 -16.92 -1.64
CA VAL A 152 1.00 -16.60 -0.41
C VAL A 152 1.95 -16.14 0.71
N ALA A 153 3.07 -16.83 0.90
CA ALA A 153 4.07 -16.48 1.91
C ALA A 153 4.65 -15.07 1.70
N LEU A 154 5.04 -14.73 0.46
CA LEU A 154 5.50 -13.38 0.13
C LEU A 154 4.41 -12.34 0.37
N ARG A 155 3.14 -12.66 0.18
CA ARG A 155 2.03 -11.74 0.46
C ARG A 155 1.78 -11.48 1.92
N VAL A 156 1.87 -12.50 2.75
CA VAL A 156 1.82 -12.30 4.20
C VAL A 156 3.01 -11.45 4.66
N MET A 157 4.21 -11.70 4.13
CA MET A 157 5.41 -10.91 4.44
C MET A 157 5.29 -9.45 3.99
N LEU A 158 4.74 -9.22 2.80
CA LEU A 158 4.48 -7.87 2.28
C LEU A 158 3.48 -7.12 3.18
N GLY A 159 2.39 -7.78 3.58
CA GLY A 159 1.42 -7.24 4.53
C GLY A 159 2.04 -6.90 5.88
N PHE A 160 2.93 -7.77 6.37
CA PHE A 160 3.65 -7.52 7.61
C PHE A 160 4.52 -6.26 7.53
N LEU A 161 5.28 -6.06 6.45
CA LEU A 161 6.14 -4.88 6.34
C LEU A 161 5.34 -3.59 6.18
N GLN A 162 4.29 -3.63 5.36
CA GLN A 162 3.44 -2.45 5.12
C GLN A 162 2.55 -2.10 6.33
N GLY A 163 2.22 -3.07 7.17
CA GLY A 163 1.43 -2.87 8.40
C GLY A 163 2.08 -1.97 9.45
N VAL A 164 3.40 -1.76 9.37
CA VAL A 164 4.13 -0.83 10.26
C VAL A 164 3.89 0.64 9.90
N SER A 165 3.56 0.93 8.64
CA SER A 165 3.57 2.29 8.11
C SER A 165 2.54 3.21 8.77
N PHE A 166 1.30 2.71 8.90
CA PHE A 166 0.20 3.48 9.48
C PHE A 166 0.42 3.85 10.96
N PRO A 167 0.68 2.90 11.89
CA PRO A 167 0.87 3.24 13.30
C PRO A 167 2.13 4.11 13.53
N THR A 168 3.18 3.91 12.73
CA THR A 168 4.40 4.72 12.80
C THR A 168 4.13 6.18 12.46
N MET A 169 3.38 6.44 11.39
CA MET A 169 2.99 7.79 11.01
C MET A 169 1.99 8.42 11.98
N GLN A 170 1.02 7.65 12.47
CA GLN A 170 0.08 8.14 13.48
C GLN A 170 0.79 8.56 14.79
N GLY A 171 1.80 7.79 15.21
CA GLY A 171 2.66 8.15 16.33
C GLY A 171 3.47 9.43 16.07
N ALA A 172 3.97 9.59 14.84
CA ALA A 172 4.70 10.79 14.41
C ALA A 172 3.84 12.06 14.52
N TRP A 173 2.58 12.00 14.07
CA TRP A 173 1.66 13.13 14.17
C TRP A 173 1.30 13.50 15.61
N GLY A 174 1.35 12.53 16.53
CA GLY A 174 1.14 12.80 17.96
C GLY A 174 2.25 13.65 18.60
N LEU A 175 3.46 13.59 18.06
CA LEU A 175 4.65 14.25 18.62
C LEU A 175 5.02 15.54 17.88
N TRP A 176 4.78 15.61 16.56
CA TRP A 176 5.30 16.69 15.71
C TRP A 176 4.21 17.62 15.15
N ALA A 177 2.92 17.29 15.29
CA ALA A 177 1.84 18.12 14.76
C ALA A 177 1.24 19.05 15.82
N PRO A 178 1.12 20.37 15.54
CA PRO A 178 0.36 21.28 16.38
C PRO A 178 -1.12 20.85 16.45
N PRO A 179 -1.81 20.95 17.61
CA PRO A 179 -3.20 20.50 17.76
C PRO A 179 -4.16 21.08 16.71
N MET A 180 -3.94 22.34 16.30
CA MET A 180 -4.77 23.04 15.32
C MET A 180 -4.59 22.55 13.88
N GLU A 181 -3.39 22.08 13.50
CA GLU A 181 -3.07 21.64 12.13
C GLU A 181 -3.01 20.10 12.01
N ARG A 182 -3.05 19.37 13.13
CA ARG A 182 -2.85 17.91 13.18
C ARG A 182 -3.83 17.12 12.32
N SER A 183 -5.11 17.47 12.36
CA SER A 183 -6.13 16.80 11.54
C SER A 183 -5.86 17.00 10.04
N ALA A 184 -5.43 18.19 9.64
CA ALA A 184 -5.08 18.50 8.26
C ALA A 184 -3.86 17.69 7.78
N LEU A 185 -2.81 17.59 8.61
CA LEU A 185 -1.61 16.81 8.31
C LEU A 185 -1.89 15.31 8.22
N ILE A 186 -2.72 14.76 9.13
CA ILE A 186 -3.16 13.36 9.06
C ILE A 186 -3.98 13.12 7.79
N SER A 187 -4.88 14.05 7.46
CA SER A 187 -5.73 13.92 6.26
C SER A 187 -4.91 14.00 4.98
N ALA A 188 -3.92 14.90 4.93
CA ALA A 188 -2.95 14.99 3.85
C ALA A 188 -2.09 13.73 3.72
N HIS A 189 -1.74 13.06 4.82
CA HIS A 189 -1.05 11.77 4.76
C HIS A 189 -1.94 10.64 4.27
N VAL A 190 -3.17 10.53 4.79
CA VAL A 190 -4.11 9.46 4.46
C VAL A 190 -4.64 9.58 3.03
N SER A 191 -4.78 10.79 2.49
CA SER A 191 -5.22 11.01 1.10
C SER A 191 -4.29 10.36 0.07
N GLY A 192 -3.02 10.12 0.44
CA GLY A 192 -2.07 9.36 -0.38
C GLY A 192 -2.56 7.97 -0.74
N ALA A 193 -3.28 7.30 0.16
CA ALA A 193 -3.85 5.97 -0.08
C ALA A 193 -4.85 5.95 -1.24
N SER A 194 -5.78 6.91 -1.23
CA SER A 194 -6.79 7.06 -2.28
C SER A 194 -6.12 7.47 -3.59
N PHE A 195 -5.19 8.42 -3.54
CA PHE A 195 -4.46 8.87 -4.74
C PHE A 195 -3.64 7.73 -5.36
N GLY A 196 -2.97 6.91 -4.55
CA GLY A 196 -2.24 5.72 -4.98
C GLY A 196 -3.12 4.74 -5.72
N THR A 197 -4.28 4.43 -5.15
CA THR A 197 -5.25 3.53 -5.78
C THR A 197 -5.77 4.10 -7.11
N CYS A 198 -6.16 5.38 -7.14
CA CYS A 198 -6.68 6.02 -8.34
C CYS A 198 -5.68 6.05 -9.50
N VAL A 199 -4.38 6.21 -9.22
CA VAL A 199 -3.33 6.21 -10.25
C VAL A 199 -2.96 4.79 -10.65
N THR A 200 -2.85 3.88 -9.68
CA THR A 200 -2.35 2.53 -9.94
C THR A 200 -3.34 1.66 -10.70
N LEU A 201 -4.65 1.75 -10.42
CA LEU A 201 -5.64 0.94 -11.12
C LEU A 201 -5.59 1.09 -12.67
N PRO A 202 -5.69 2.31 -13.24
CA PRO A 202 -5.61 2.48 -14.69
C PRO A 202 -4.21 2.15 -15.23
N LEU A 203 -3.15 2.55 -14.51
CA LEU A 203 -1.78 2.29 -14.93
C LEU A 203 -1.47 0.79 -14.99
N ALA A 204 -1.88 0.03 -13.98
CA ALA A 204 -1.72 -1.42 -13.95
C ALA A 204 -2.52 -2.10 -15.07
N GLY A 205 -3.72 -1.59 -15.40
CA GLY A 205 -4.52 -2.11 -16.51
C GLY A 205 -3.81 -1.96 -17.85
N VAL A 206 -3.32 -0.76 -18.17
CA VAL A 206 -2.58 -0.49 -19.42
C VAL A 206 -1.30 -1.32 -19.50
N ILE A 207 -0.54 -1.40 -18.40
CA ILE A 207 0.70 -2.19 -18.37
C ILE A 207 0.42 -3.68 -18.53
N ALA A 208 -0.65 -4.19 -17.91
CA ALA A 208 -1.01 -5.61 -18.02
C ALA A 208 -1.38 -6.00 -19.46
N ASP A 209 -2.01 -5.09 -20.20
CA ASP A 209 -2.39 -5.31 -21.60
C ASP A 209 -1.19 -5.27 -22.56
N GLU A 210 -0.31 -4.26 -22.42
CA GLU A 210 0.82 -4.09 -23.35
C GLU A 210 2.05 -4.93 -23.01
N ALA A 211 2.38 -5.10 -21.72
CA ALA A 211 3.63 -5.68 -21.25
C ALA A 211 3.44 -6.94 -20.39
N GLY A 212 2.20 -7.35 -20.16
CA GLY A 212 1.84 -8.50 -19.35
C GLY A 212 1.77 -8.23 -17.84
N TRP A 213 1.14 -9.16 -17.12
CA TRP A 213 0.85 -9.02 -15.69
C TRP A 213 2.10 -8.88 -14.80
N GLU A 214 3.24 -9.42 -15.22
CA GLU A 214 4.51 -9.35 -14.46
C GLU A 214 5.10 -7.95 -14.45
N ALA A 215 4.95 -7.22 -15.56
CA ALA A 215 5.46 -5.87 -15.72
C ALA A 215 4.83 -4.92 -14.70
N VAL A 216 3.58 -5.16 -14.30
CA VAL A 216 2.89 -4.37 -13.26
C VAL A 216 3.69 -4.37 -11.95
N PHE A 217 4.22 -5.53 -11.53
CA PHE A 217 5.00 -5.65 -10.30
C PHE A 217 6.38 -5.02 -10.44
N TYR A 218 7.05 -5.22 -11.58
CA TYR A 218 8.39 -4.67 -11.82
C TYR A 218 8.37 -3.14 -11.90
N VAL A 219 7.47 -2.56 -12.69
CA VAL A 219 7.38 -1.10 -12.90
C VAL A 219 7.06 -0.39 -11.60
N THR A 220 6.10 -0.89 -10.83
CA THR A 220 5.70 -0.25 -9.57
C THR A 220 6.74 -0.39 -8.46
N ALA A 221 7.46 -1.51 -8.40
CA ALA A 221 8.58 -1.69 -7.48
C ALA A 221 9.76 -0.77 -7.83
N LEU A 222 10.14 -0.70 -9.12
CA LEU A 222 11.25 0.13 -9.60
C LEU A 222 10.97 1.62 -9.43
N LEU A 223 9.81 2.10 -9.88
CA LEU A 223 9.41 3.51 -9.72
C LEU A 223 9.53 3.94 -8.26
N TRP A 224 9.11 3.08 -7.34
CA TRP A 224 9.18 3.40 -5.93
C TRP A 224 10.60 3.36 -5.35
N SER A 225 11.40 2.36 -5.73
CA SER A 225 12.80 2.28 -5.29
C SER A 225 13.57 3.55 -5.68
N LEU A 226 13.29 4.12 -6.86
CA LEU A 226 13.90 5.36 -7.34
C LEU A 226 13.40 6.59 -6.57
N VAL A 227 12.10 6.68 -6.30
CA VAL A 227 11.52 7.77 -5.50
C VAL A 227 12.11 7.79 -4.09
N TRP A 228 12.27 6.63 -3.47
CA TRP A 228 12.82 6.54 -2.11
C TRP A 228 14.33 6.83 -2.06
N LEU A 229 15.10 6.40 -3.06
CA LEU A 229 16.54 6.72 -3.14
C LEU A 229 16.82 8.19 -3.48
N GLY A 230 15.86 8.89 -4.11
CA GLY A 230 15.99 10.30 -4.48
C GLY A 230 15.57 11.30 -3.38
N ILE A 231 15.03 10.82 -2.26
CA ILE A 231 14.57 11.61 -1.10
C ILE A 231 15.59 11.56 0.03
#